data_AF-A0A9P8GGE8-F1
#
_entry.id   AF-A0A9P8GGE8-F1
#
_cell.length_a   1.000
_cell.length_b   1.000
_cell.length_c   1.000
_cell.angle_alpha   90.00
_cell.angle_beta   90.00
_cell.angle_gamma   90.00
#
_symmetry.space_group_name_H-M   'P 1'
#
loop_
_entity.id
_entity.type
_entity.pdbx_description
1 polymer ?
#
loop_
_entity_poly.entity_id
_entity_poly.type
_entity_poly.pdbx_seq_one_letter_code
_entity_poly.pdbx_strand_id
1 'polypeptide(L)'
;MLTVKRPSPTTVLYKVSTRSANNTVPARVRRVLIGLVRILIGLTLLCILIAKAHESATPRWKVHTDYASTFLPPALTELATTSASRISWLYLAPISLAIFSVIFRKGYTTESLLVIRGMGVQTTTSSPTYLSTATTRFIPTNMIQDIFVYEAFKGFEVRFYLAIVVEGEHDVVVVFPSILPRRRVLEEVWRGAKSCLYEPKS
;
A
#
# COMPACT_ATOMS: atom_id res chain seq x y z
N MET A 1 -11.04 -9.32 2.88
CA MET A 1 -11.05 -10.63 2.24
C MET A 1 -9.85 -11.44 2.70
N LEU A 2 -10.08 -12.67 3.18
CA LEU A 2 -9.02 -13.64 3.47
C LEU A 2 -8.72 -14.45 2.20
N THR A 3 -7.44 -14.70 1.94
CA THR A 3 -6.97 -15.60 0.88
C THR A 3 -5.89 -16.49 1.49
N VAL A 4 -6.13 -17.80 1.47
CA VAL A 4 -5.19 -18.80 1.97
C VAL A 4 -4.47 -19.41 0.79
N LYS A 5 -3.14 -19.47 0.84
CA LYS A 5 -2.29 -20.14 -0.15
C LYS A 5 -1.36 -21.11 0.57
N ARG A 6 -1.14 -22.30 -0.01
CA ARG A 6 -0.21 -23.31 0.49
C ARG A 6 0.88 -23.60 -0.55
N PRO A 7 1.98 -22.81 -0.58
CA PRO A 7 3.05 -23.01 -1.57
C PRO A 7 3.83 -24.31 -1.37
N SER A 8 3.91 -24.80 -0.13
CA SER A 8 4.62 -26.01 0.27
C SER A 8 3.80 -26.73 1.34
N PRO A 9 3.94 -28.06 1.52
CA PRO A 9 3.31 -28.79 2.62
C PRO A 9 3.66 -28.23 4.02
N THR A 10 4.78 -27.54 4.14
CA THR A 10 5.27 -26.95 5.40
C THR A 10 5.00 -25.44 5.52
N THR A 11 4.40 -24.82 4.51
CA THR A 11 4.26 -23.36 4.44
C THR A 11 2.85 -22.95 4.09
N VAL A 12 2.23 -22.10 4.92
CA VAL A 12 0.90 -21.55 4.68
C VAL A 12 0.93 -20.03 4.75
N LEU A 13 0.40 -19.39 3.71
CA LEU A 13 0.27 -17.93 3.61
C LEU A 13 -1.19 -17.54 3.78
N TYR A 14 -1.49 -16.82 4.85
CA TYR A 14 -2.75 -16.15 5.08
C TYR A 14 -2.63 -14.69 4.67
N LYS A 15 -3.35 -14.27 3.63
CA LYS A 15 -3.35 -12.89 3.16
C LYS A 15 -4.72 -12.27 3.38
N VAL A 16 -4.76 -11.18 4.13
CA VAL A 16 -5.95 -10.38 4.36
C VAL A 16 -5.82 -9.07 3.58
N SER A 17 -6.85 -8.71 2.82
CA SER A 17 -6.89 -7.43 2.11
C SER A 17 -8.21 -6.72 2.31
N THR A 18 -8.16 -5.39 2.40
CA THR A 18 -9.37 -4.54 2.39
C THR A 18 -9.97 -4.41 1.00
N ARG A 19 -9.28 -4.88 -0.03
CA ARG A 19 -9.78 -4.94 -1.40
C ARG A 19 -11.03 -5.83 -1.46
N SER A 20 -12.09 -5.29 -2.06
CA SER A 20 -13.32 -6.04 -2.30
C SER A 20 -13.04 -7.30 -3.13
N ALA A 21 -13.64 -8.43 -2.71
CA ALA A 21 -13.57 -9.71 -3.40
C ALA A 21 -14.24 -9.70 -4.78
N ASN A 22 -15.03 -8.65 -5.08
CA ASN A 22 -15.75 -8.55 -6.32
C ASN A 22 -14.78 -8.28 -7.49
N ASN A 23 -14.42 -9.37 -8.18
CA ASN A 23 -13.68 -9.33 -9.43
C ASN A 23 -14.61 -9.24 -10.65
N THR A 24 -15.81 -8.72 -10.46
CA THR A 24 -16.74 -8.43 -11.56
C THR A 24 -16.04 -7.51 -12.56
N VAL A 25 -16.30 -7.74 -13.85
CA VAL A 25 -15.80 -6.92 -14.96
C VAL A 25 -15.98 -5.42 -14.70
N PRO A 26 -17.17 -4.91 -14.26
CA PRO A 26 -17.34 -3.48 -13.97
C PRO A 26 -16.42 -2.98 -12.85
N ALA A 27 -16.21 -3.75 -11.79
CA ALA A 27 -15.30 -3.35 -10.72
C ALA A 27 -13.84 -3.32 -11.19
N ARG A 28 -13.46 -4.18 -12.14
CA ARG A 28 -12.14 -4.15 -12.77
C ARG A 28 -11.96 -2.92 -13.66
N VAL A 29 -12.92 -2.65 -14.54
CA VAL A 29 -12.92 -1.47 -15.43
C VAL A 29 -12.83 -0.20 -14.61
N ARG A 30 -13.68 -0.03 -13.57
CA ARG A 30 -13.65 1.15 -12.70
C ARG A 30 -12.28 1.37 -12.07
N ARG A 31 -11.61 0.32 -11.60
CA ARG A 31 -10.27 0.43 -11.00
C ARG A 31 -9.21 0.85 -12.02
N VAL A 32 -9.26 0.26 -13.22
CA VAL A 32 -8.34 0.63 -14.31
C VAL A 32 -8.58 2.08 -14.71
N LEU A 33 -9.84 2.48 -14.87
CA LEU A 33 -10.22 3.85 -15.21
C LEU A 33 -9.71 4.86 -14.17
N ILE A 34 -9.93 4.61 -12.88
CA ILE A 34 -9.40 5.46 -11.81
C ILE A 34 -7.87 5.54 -11.86
N GLY A 35 -7.19 4.43 -12.14
CA GLY A 35 -5.75 4.40 -12.33
C GLY A 35 -5.28 5.25 -13.51
N LEU A 36 -5.92 5.10 -14.67
CA LEU A 36 -5.62 5.88 -15.88
C LEU A 36 -5.85 7.37 -15.67
N VAL A 37 -6.96 7.75 -15.03
CA VAL A 37 -7.26 9.14 -14.69
C VAL A 37 -6.19 9.72 -13.76
N ARG A 38 -5.75 8.98 -12.74
CA ARG A 38 -4.65 9.42 -11.86
C ARG A 38 -3.34 9.62 -12.60
N ILE A 39 -3.02 8.72 -13.54
CA ILE A 39 -1.81 8.84 -14.37
C ILE A 39 -1.90 10.06 -15.27
N LEU A 40 -3.05 10.29 -15.92
CA LEU A 40 -3.27 11.44 -16.78
C LEU A 40 -3.17 12.77 -16.01
N ILE A 41 -3.76 12.85 -14.81
CA ILE A 41 -3.64 14.01 -13.93
C ILE A 41 -2.17 14.21 -13.50
N GLY A 42 -1.46 13.15 -13.16
CA GLY A 42 -0.04 13.23 -12.82
C GLY A 42 0.84 13.74 -13.98
N LEU A 43 0.59 13.25 -15.20
CA LEU A 43 1.33 13.66 -16.40
C LEU A 43 1.06 15.12 -16.77
N THR A 44 -0.21 15.53 -16.77
CA THR A 44 -0.58 16.93 -17.06
C THR A 44 0.02 17.89 -16.04
N LEU A 45 -0.02 17.54 -14.76
CA LEU A 45 0.57 18.35 -13.70
C LEU A 45 2.10 18.39 -13.77
N LEU A 46 2.76 17.30 -14.16
CA LEU A 46 4.19 17.29 -14.45
C LEU A 46 4.55 18.22 -15.62
N CYS A 47 3.76 18.21 -16.70
CA CYS A 47 3.97 19.11 -17.84
C CYS A 47 3.86 20.58 -17.44
N ILE A 48 2.88 20.94 -16.59
CA ILE A 48 2.72 22.31 -16.07
C ILE A 48 3.94 22.73 -15.23
N LEU A 49 4.44 21.84 -14.37
CA LEU A 49 5.63 22.12 -13.55
C LEU A 49 6.89 22.32 -14.41
N ILE A 50 7.07 21.49 -15.44
CA ILE A 50 8.17 21.64 -16.39
C ILE A 50 8.05 22.97 -17.13
N ALA A 51 6.87 23.30 -17.67
CA ALA A 51 6.63 24.56 -18.39
C ALA A 51 6.94 25.79 -17.51
N LYS A 52 6.53 25.78 -16.24
CA LYS A 52 6.85 26.90 -15.33
C LYS A 52 8.34 26.94 -14.94
N ALA A 53 8.98 25.78 -14.74
CA ALA A 53 10.42 25.74 -14.49
C ALA A 53 11.19 26.36 -15.67
N HIS A 54 10.77 26.11 -16.91
CA HIS A 54 11.32 26.74 -18.11
C HIS A 54 11.07 28.25 -18.17
N GLU A 55 9.86 28.72 -17.84
CA GLU A 55 9.55 30.15 -17.79
C GLU A 55 10.46 30.89 -16.80
N SER A 56 10.68 30.28 -15.64
CA SER A 56 11.49 30.80 -14.53
C SER A 56 13.00 30.61 -14.72
N ALA A 57 13.42 29.83 -15.72
CA ALA A 57 14.83 29.58 -15.99
C ALA A 57 15.53 30.82 -16.56
N THR A 58 16.77 31.05 -16.11
CA THR A 58 17.60 32.16 -16.58
C THR A 58 17.91 32.02 -18.08
N PRO A 59 18.17 33.13 -18.80
CA PRO A 59 18.32 33.13 -20.27
C PRO A 59 19.36 32.14 -20.82
N ARG A 60 20.36 31.76 -20.01
CA ARG A 60 21.39 30.78 -20.36
C ARG A 60 20.84 29.37 -20.66
N TRP A 61 19.70 28.99 -20.07
CA TRP A 61 19.08 27.66 -20.25
C TRP A 61 17.96 27.63 -21.30
N LYS A 62 17.53 28.81 -21.80
CA LYS A 62 16.47 28.93 -22.82
C LYS A 62 16.96 28.59 -24.23
N VAL A 63 18.25 28.77 -24.51
CA VAL A 63 18.83 28.62 -25.87
C VAL A 63 18.88 27.15 -26.34
N HIS A 64 18.78 26.17 -25.44
CA HIS A 64 19.03 24.77 -25.77
C HIS A 64 17.80 23.86 -25.77
N THR A 65 16.62 24.33 -25.33
CA THR A 65 15.56 23.43 -24.83
C THR A 65 14.20 23.62 -25.50
N ASP A 66 14.13 23.29 -26.79
CA ASP A 66 12.88 23.24 -27.57
C ASP A 66 12.19 21.86 -27.53
N TYR A 67 12.44 21.07 -26.47
CA TYR A 67 12.00 19.66 -26.41
C TYR A 67 10.49 19.50 -26.17
N ALA A 68 9.83 20.50 -25.58
CA ALA A 68 8.42 20.44 -25.23
C ALA A 68 7.49 20.40 -26.45
N SER A 69 7.90 21.00 -27.57
CA SER A 69 7.15 21.00 -28.83
C SER A 69 7.31 19.69 -29.63
N THR A 70 8.38 18.93 -29.35
CA THR A 70 8.71 17.70 -30.11
C THR A 70 8.02 16.45 -29.55
N PHE A 71 7.77 16.38 -28.25
CA PHE A 71 7.28 15.15 -27.59
C PHE A 71 5.83 15.22 -27.09
N LEU A 72 5.22 16.41 -26.99
CA LEU A 72 3.87 16.58 -26.45
C LEU A 72 2.88 17.07 -27.52
N PRO A 73 1.62 16.59 -27.51
CA PRO A 73 0.56 17.13 -28.34
C PRO A 73 0.40 18.65 -28.16
N PRO A 74 0.15 19.41 -29.25
CA PRO A 74 0.11 20.87 -29.21
C PRO A 74 -0.92 21.42 -28.20
N ALA A 75 -2.06 20.74 -28.04
CA ALA A 75 -3.09 21.11 -27.06
C ALA A 75 -2.60 21.05 -25.60
N LEU A 76 -1.77 20.06 -25.24
CA LEU A 76 -1.23 19.95 -23.88
C LEU A 76 -0.15 21.02 -23.62
N THR A 77 0.63 21.34 -24.64
CA THR A 77 1.68 22.36 -24.58
C THR A 77 1.07 23.75 -24.38
N GLU A 78 0.01 24.09 -25.13
CA GLU A 78 -0.69 25.38 -25.01
C GLU A 78 -1.37 25.54 -23.65
N LEU A 79 -2.02 24.49 -23.14
CA LEU A 79 -2.63 24.49 -21.82
C LEU A 79 -1.58 24.66 -20.71
N ALA A 80 -0.42 23.99 -20.84
CA ALA A 80 0.64 24.05 -19.85
C ALA A 80 1.31 25.44 -19.80
N THR A 81 1.62 26.05 -20.94
CA THR A 81 2.25 27.38 -21.01
C THR A 81 1.29 28.49 -20.57
N THR A 82 0.01 28.40 -20.93
CA THR A 82 -1.02 29.34 -20.49
C THR A 82 -1.26 29.26 -18.99
N SER A 83 -1.26 28.05 -18.43
CA SER A 83 -1.43 27.85 -16.98
C SER A 83 -0.19 28.28 -16.19
N ALA A 84 1.01 28.01 -16.73
CA ALA A 84 2.27 28.41 -16.12
C ALA A 84 2.35 29.93 -15.96
N SER A 85 2.08 30.72 -17.00
CA SER A 85 2.19 32.18 -16.94
C SER A 85 1.22 32.84 -15.94
N ARG A 86 0.05 32.22 -15.68
CA ARG A 86 -0.99 32.79 -14.81
C ARG A 86 -0.83 32.48 -13.33
N ILE A 87 -0.17 31.38 -12.97
CA ILE A 87 -0.12 30.88 -11.59
C ILE A 87 1.25 31.16 -10.97
N SER A 88 1.26 31.83 -9.81
CA SER A 88 2.48 32.06 -9.03
C SER A 88 3.00 30.76 -8.41
N TRP A 89 4.34 30.66 -8.31
CA TRP A 89 5.02 29.48 -7.75
C TRP A 89 4.61 29.17 -6.31
N LEU A 90 4.24 30.21 -5.55
CA LEU A 90 3.77 30.10 -4.17
C LEU A 90 2.52 29.22 -4.03
N TYR A 91 1.62 29.25 -5.01
CA TYR A 91 0.40 28.43 -5.00
C TYR A 91 0.60 27.10 -5.74
N LEU A 92 1.36 27.12 -6.84
CA LEU A 92 1.55 25.94 -7.68
C LEU A 92 2.34 24.84 -6.96
N ALA A 93 3.37 25.18 -6.18
CA ALA A 93 4.17 24.22 -5.43
C ALA A 93 3.37 23.43 -4.36
N PRO A 94 2.62 24.06 -3.42
CA PRO A 94 1.86 23.29 -2.43
C PRO A 94 0.70 22.51 -3.04
N ILE A 95 0.01 23.05 -4.05
CA ILE A 95 -1.11 22.37 -4.73
C ILE A 95 -0.60 21.14 -5.48
N SER A 96 0.50 21.27 -6.22
CA SER A 96 1.10 20.14 -6.92
C SER A 96 1.56 19.04 -5.95
N LEU A 97 2.19 19.41 -4.84
CA LEU A 97 2.60 18.46 -3.80
C LEU A 97 1.40 17.72 -3.20
N ALA A 98 0.31 18.44 -2.89
CA ALA A 98 -0.91 17.85 -2.37
C ALA A 98 -1.54 16.87 -3.37
N ILE A 99 -1.63 17.25 -4.65
CA ILE A 99 -2.18 16.40 -5.72
C ILE A 99 -1.32 15.15 -5.90
N PHE A 100 0.01 15.29 -5.99
CA PHE A 100 0.91 14.14 -6.08
C PHE A 100 0.77 13.22 -4.87
N SER A 101 0.70 13.76 -3.66
CA SER A 101 0.46 12.97 -2.45
C SER A 101 -0.82 12.15 -2.56
N VAL A 102 -1.93 12.73 -3.01
CA VAL A 102 -3.20 12.01 -3.23
C VAL A 102 -3.08 10.94 -4.32
N ILE A 103 -2.37 11.21 -5.41
CA ILE A 103 -2.14 10.25 -6.50
C ILE A 103 -1.36 9.03 -5.99
N PHE A 104 -0.29 9.25 -5.23
CA PHE A 104 0.57 8.20 -4.71
C PHE A 104 -0.02 7.42 -3.52
N ARG A 105 -1.13 7.88 -2.92
CA ARG A 105 -1.83 7.15 -1.87
C ARG A 105 -2.54 5.91 -2.42
N LYS A 106 -2.20 4.78 -1.82
CA LYS A 106 -2.77 3.47 -2.10
C LYS A 106 -4.10 3.35 -1.37
N GLY A 107 -5.18 3.19 -2.13
CA GLY A 107 -6.54 3.06 -1.57
C GLY A 107 -6.88 1.69 -0.97
N TYR A 108 -5.90 0.83 -0.77
CA TYR A 108 -6.11 -0.50 -0.18
C TYR A 108 -4.89 -0.94 0.61
N THR A 109 -5.17 -1.60 1.73
CA THR A 109 -4.18 -2.20 2.62
C THR A 109 -4.24 -3.71 2.49
N THR A 110 -3.06 -4.33 2.54
CA THR A 110 -2.93 -5.79 2.52
C THR A 110 -1.97 -6.18 3.61
N GLU A 111 -2.38 -7.13 4.44
CA GLU A 111 -1.57 -7.69 5.51
C GLU A 111 -1.52 -9.19 5.32
N SER A 112 -0.43 -9.83 5.69
CA SER A 112 -0.31 -11.27 5.57
C SER A 112 0.51 -11.89 6.69
N LEU A 113 0.12 -13.10 7.06
CA LEU A 113 0.81 -13.99 7.97
C LEU A 113 1.31 -15.19 7.16
N LEU A 114 2.62 -15.34 7.06
CA LEU A 114 3.26 -16.53 6.49
C LEU A 114 3.75 -17.40 7.65
N VAL A 115 3.22 -18.61 7.74
CA VAL A 115 3.62 -19.58 8.75
C VAL A 115 4.50 -20.63 8.06
N ILE A 116 5.70 -20.83 8.59
CA ILE A 116 6.66 -21.82 8.09
C ILE A 116 6.97 -22.78 9.23
N ARG A 117 6.53 -24.03 9.07
CA ARG A 117 6.73 -25.08 10.07
C ARG A 117 8.22 -25.25 10.38
N GLY A 118 8.56 -25.26 11.67
CA GLY A 118 9.93 -25.44 12.15
C GLY A 118 10.86 -24.23 12.00
N MET A 119 10.44 -23.15 11.33
CA MET A 119 11.22 -21.92 11.24
C MET A 119 10.61 -20.77 12.01
N GLY A 120 9.30 -20.52 11.82
CA GLY A 120 8.61 -19.46 12.52
C GLY A 120 7.54 -18.81 11.67
N VAL A 121 7.27 -17.55 11.98
CA VAL A 121 6.15 -16.80 11.45
C VAL A 121 6.63 -15.46 10.92
N GLN A 122 6.20 -15.10 9.72
CA GLN A 122 6.48 -13.80 9.12
C GLN A 122 5.19 -13.00 8.99
N THR A 123 5.18 -11.79 9.53
CA THR A 123 4.13 -10.80 9.34
C THR A 123 4.57 -9.80 8.28
N THR A 124 3.67 -9.46 7.36
CA THR A 124 3.93 -8.48 6.30
C THR A 124 2.77 -7.51 6.23
N THR A 125 3.04 -6.21 6.34
CA THR A 125 2.05 -5.15 6.25
C THR A 125 2.37 -4.24 5.07
N SER A 126 1.41 -4.08 4.15
CA SER A 126 1.56 -3.17 3.02
C SER A 126 1.54 -1.72 3.47
N SER A 127 2.48 -0.96 2.93
CA SER A 127 2.49 0.50 3.05
C SER A 127 1.21 1.15 2.46
N PRO A 128 0.76 2.28 3.02
CA PRO A 128 -0.35 3.09 2.51
C PRO A 128 -0.02 3.90 1.24
N THR A 129 1.24 3.91 0.79
CA THR A 129 1.69 4.67 -0.39
C THR A 129 2.29 3.72 -1.42
N TYR A 130 2.10 4.00 -2.72
CA TYR A 130 2.67 3.18 -3.79
C TYR A 130 4.21 3.20 -3.84
N LEU A 131 4.83 4.26 -3.33
CA LEU A 131 6.28 4.47 -3.35
C LEU A 131 7.01 3.81 -2.18
N SER A 132 6.29 3.30 -1.18
CA SER A 132 6.89 2.79 0.04
C SER A 132 6.76 1.27 0.13
N THR A 133 7.84 0.65 0.59
CA THR A 133 7.95 -0.81 0.73
C THR A 133 7.09 -1.33 1.87
N ALA A 134 6.59 -2.55 1.72
CA ALA A 134 5.87 -3.24 2.79
C ALA A 134 6.82 -3.52 3.98
N THR A 135 6.32 -3.36 5.20
CA THR A 135 7.07 -3.73 6.40
C THR A 135 6.94 -5.24 6.63
N THR A 136 8.07 -5.92 6.83
CA THR A 136 8.12 -7.36 7.06
C THR A 136 8.85 -7.64 8.36
N ARG A 137 8.27 -8.50 9.21
CA ARG A 137 8.89 -8.93 10.46
C ARG A 137 8.81 -10.44 10.57
N PHE A 138 9.96 -11.07 10.80
CA PHE A 138 10.07 -12.50 11.03
C PHE A 138 10.24 -12.78 12.52
N ILE A 139 9.54 -13.80 13.02
CA ILE A 139 9.56 -14.25 14.41
C ILE A 139 9.92 -15.73 14.39
N PRO A 140 11.12 -16.11 14.86
CA PRO A 140 11.56 -17.49 14.96
C PRO A 140 10.66 -18.33 15.88
N THR A 141 10.46 -19.62 15.57
CA THR A 141 9.60 -20.52 16.38
C THR A 141 10.04 -20.62 17.84
N ASN A 142 11.35 -20.60 18.12
CA ASN A 142 11.88 -20.70 19.48
C ASN A 142 11.53 -19.48 20.35
N MET A 143 11.21 -18.33 19.74
CA MET A 143 10.79 -17.14 20.46
C MET A 143 9.26 -17.05 20.61
N ILE A 144 8.48 -17.92 19.94
CA ILE A 144 7.02 -17.88 20.01
C ILE A 144 6.58 -18.65 21.26
N GLN A 145 6.00 -17.95 22.22
CA GLN A 145 5.40 -18.59 23.39
C GLN A 145 4.04 -19.17 23.03
N ASP A 146 3.12 -18.31 22.55
CA ASP A 146 1.80 -18.73 22.06
C ASP A 146 1.18 -17.64 21.17
N ILE A 147 0.11 -18.00 20.47
CA ILE A 147 -0.68 -17.13 19.60
C ILE A 147 -2.09 -17.01 20.16
N PHE A 148 -2.55 -15.80 20.40
CA PHE A 148 -3.87 -15.51 20.99
C PHE A 148 -4.73 -14.62 20.11
N VAL A 149 -6.05 -14.79 20.25
CA VAL A 149 -7.04 -13.85 19.73
C VAL A 149 -7.54 -13.02 20.92
N TYR A 150 -7.20 -11.74 20.92
CA TYR A 150 -7.62 -10.79 21.95
C TYR A 150 -8.78 -9.92 21.46
N GLU A 151 -9.55 -9.40 22.40
CA GLU A 151 -10.49 -8.32 22.18
C GLU A 151 -9.93 -7.00 22.73
N ALA A 152 -10.16 -5.91 22.01
CA ALA A 152 -9.78 -4.58 22.46
C ALA A 152 -10.81 -3.54 21.99
N PHE A 153 -10.87 -2.44 22.72
CA PHE A 153 -11.65 -1.27 22.33
C PHE A 153 -10.85 -0.42 21.34
N LYS A 154 -11.43 -0.15 20.17
CA LYS A 154 -10.91 0.82 19.21
C LYS A 154 -11.92 1.95 19.05
N GLY A 155 -11.68 3.07 19.75
CA GLY A 155 -12.69 4.12 19.90
C GLY A 155 -13.87 3.60 20.72
N PHE A 156 -15.03 3.46 20.10
CA PHE A 156 -16.26 2.93 20.73
C PHE A 156 -16.66 1.53 20.23
N GLU A 157 -15.85 0.91 19.39
CA GLU A 157 -16.13 -0.43 18.82
C GLU A 157 -15.22 -1.48 19.48
N VAL A 158 -15.80 -2.62 19.85
CA VAL A 158 -15.04 -3.80 20.27
C VAL A 158 -14.52 -4.52 19.04
N ARG A 159 -13.20 -4.67 18.94
CA ARG A 159 -12.53 -5.35 17.83
C ARG A 159 -11.65 -6.48 18.33
N PHE A 160 -11.64 -7.56 17.55
CA PHE A 160 -10.75 -8.68 17.79
C PHE A 160 -9.46 -8.50 17.00
N TYR A 161 -8.33 -8.95 17.56
CA TYR A 161 -7.04 -8.96 16.89
C TYR A 161 -6.26 -10.23 17.24
N LEU A 162 -5.41 -10.67 16.31
CA LEU A 162 -4.51 -11.80 16.52
C LEU A 162 -3.16 -11.26 16.97
N ALA A 163 -2.69 -11.74 18.12
CA ALA A 163 -1.43 -11.36 18.72
C ALA A 163 -0.53 -12.57 18.91
N ILE A 164 0.77 -12.38 18.73
CA ILE A 164 1.81 -13.38 18.99
C ILE A 164 2.59 -12.88 20.21
N VAL A 165 2.69 -13.71 21.23
CA VAL A 165 3.53 -13.44 22.40
C VAL A 165 4.94 -13.93 22.08
N VAL A 166 5.89 -13.01 22.11
CA VAL A 166 7.29 -13.26 21.78
C VAL A 166 8.12 -13.21 23.06
N GLU A 167 8.93 -14.23 23.30
CA GLU A 167 9.84 -14.28 24.43
C GLU A 167 10.90 -13.18 24.32
N GLY A 168 11.10 -12.42 25.40
CA GLY A 168 12.07 -11.32 25.45
C GLY A 168 11.55 -9.98 24.93
N GLU A 169 10.30 -9.90 24.45
CA GLU A 169 9.65 -8.63 24.11
C GLU A 169 8.57 -8.28 25.15
N HIS A 170 8.53 -7.01 25.56
CA HIS A 170 7.48 -6.52 26.47
C HIS A 170 6.13 -6.35 25.79
N ASP A 171 6.14 -6.10 24.48
CA ASP A 171 4.94 -5.86 23.68
C ASP A 171 4.56 -7.09 22.85
N VAL A 172 3.26 -7.33 22.74
CA VAL A 172 2.74 -8.39 21.86
C VAL A 172 2.77 -7.97 20.40
N VAL A 173 3.14 -8.89 19.51
CA VAL A 173 3.16 -8.60 18.07
C VAL A 173 1.78 -8.81 17.47
N VAL A 174 1.15 -7.73 17.03
CA VAL A 174 -0.15 -7.79 16.34
C VAL A 174 0.05 -8.19 14.88
N VAL A 175 -0.59 -9.28 14.47
CA VAL A 175 -0.45 -9.85 13.12
C VAL A 175 -1.09 -8.99 12.02
N PHE A 176 -2.25 -8.40 12.32
CA PHE A 176 -3.04 -7.60 11.38
C PHE A 176 -3.34 -6.21 11.97
N PRO A 177 -2.35 -5.32 12.09
CA PRO A 177 -2.48 -4.09 12.88
C PRO A 177 -3.48 -3.08 12.30
N SER A 178 -3.58 -2.98 10.98
CA SER A 178 -4.41 -1.98 10.30
C SER A 178 -5.78 -2.53 9.95
N ILE A 179 -5.85 -3.75 9.41
CA ILE A 179 -7.09 -4.28 8.84
C ILE A 179 -8.07 -4.74 9.93
N LEU A 180 -7.58 -5.31 11.04
CA LEU A 180 -8.38 -5.84 12.15
C LEU A 180 -9.60 -6.64 11.66
N PRO A 181 -9.38 -7.81 11.02
CA PRO A 181 -10.46 -8.57 10.42
C PRO A 181 -11.42 -9.17 11.46
N ARG A 182 -12.61 -9.57 11.01
CA ARG A 182 -13.66 -10.16 11.87
C ARG A 182 -13.17 -11.42 12.59
N ARG A 183 -13.73 -11.70 13.77
CA ARG A 183 -13.39 -12.85 14.63
C ARG A 183 -13.30 -14.18 13.88
N ARG A 184 -14.29 -14.50 13.03
CA ARG A 184 -14.31 -15.74 12.22
C ARG A 184 -13.04 -15.92 11.36
N VAL A 185 -12.53 -14.84 10.77
CA VAL A 185 -11.30 -14.88 9.95
C VAL A 185 -10.07 -15.07 10.85
N LEU A 186 -10.04 -14.42 12.00
CA LEU A 186 -8.94 -14.56 12.96
C LEU A 186 -8.88 -15.97 13.55
N GLU A 187 -10.02 -16.57 13.90
CA GLU A 187 -10.12 -17.94 14.40
C GLU A 187 -9.61 -18.96 13.37
N GLU A 188 -9.96 -18.78 12.09
CA GLU A 188 -9.49 -19.64 11.00
C GLU A 188 -7.97 -19.55 10.84
N VAL A 189 -7.42 -18.33 10.82
CA VAL A 189 -5.97 -18.09 10.74
C VAL A 189 -5.26 -18.64 11.97
N TRP A 190 -5.81 -18.44 13.17
CA TRP A 190 -5.25 -18.94 14.42
C TRP A 190 -5.17 -20.46 14.45
N ARG A 191 -6.28 -21.16 14.18
CA ARG A 191 -6.30 -22.64 14.12
C ARG A 191 -5.30 -23.16 13.11
N GLY A 192 -5.26 -22.56 11.93
CA GLY A 192 -4.36 -22.98 10.86
C GLY A 192 -2.89 -22.62 11.12
N ALA A 193 -2.60 -21.55 11.85
CA ALA A 193 -1.24 -21.23 12.28
C ALA A 193 -0.77 -22.19 13.37
N LYS A 194 -1.62 -22.48 14.36
CA LYS A 194 -1.33 -23.40 15.46
C LYS A 194 -1.07 -24.83 14.95
N SER A 195 -1.92 -25.33 14.04
CA SER A 195 -1.69 -26.65 13.43
C SER A 195 -0.39 -26.71 12.64
N CYS A 196 -0.04 -25.65 11.91
CA CYS A 196 1.22 -25.62 11.16
C CYS A 196 2.46 -25.56 12.07
N LEU A 197 2.38 -24.87 13.20
CA LEU A 197 3.51 -24.65 14.11
C LEU A 197 3.76 -25.85 15.04
N TYR A 198 2.70 -26.47 15.58
CA TYR A 198 2.81 -27.48 16.64
C TYR A 198 2.49 -28.91 16.21
N GLU A 199 1.77 -29.16 15.11
CA GLU A 199 1.48 -30.55 14.72
C GLU A 199 2.73 -31.20 14.08
N PRO A 200 3.19 -32.35 14.59
CA PRO A 200 4.23 -33.13 13.93
C PRO A 200 3.72 -33.65 12.58
N LYS A 201 4.64 -33.89 11.63
CA LYS A 201 4.29 -34.58 10.37
C LYS A 201 3.80 -35.99 10.73
N SER A 202 2.55 -36.32 10.39
CA SER A 202 2.11 -37.71 10.31
C SER A 202 2.83 -38.42 9.17
#